data_AF-A0A937TD70-F1
#
_entry.id   AF-A0A937TD70-F1
#
_cell.length_a   1.000
_cell.length_b   1.000
_cell.length_c   1.000
_cell.angle_alpha   90.00
_cell.angle_beta   90.00
_cell.angle_gamma   90.00
#
_symmetry.space_group_name_H-M   'P 1'
#
loop_
_entity.id
_entity.type
_entity.pdbx_description
1 polymer ?
#
loop_
_entity_poly.entity_id
_entity_poly.type
_entity_poly.pdbx_seq_one_letter_code
_entity_poly.pdbx_strand_id
1 'polypeptide(L)' 'MQRFAVLQLTGCAGCEVSLLNAEKWIDEYQLVYMSLVTSAYTVPEVDVLLVSGSVQSDEDLFRLRRAVGQG' A
#
# COMPACT_ATOMS: atom_id res chain seq x y z
N MET A 1 5.15 7.77 -15.51
CA MET A 1 4.51 6.65 -14.80
C MET A 1 4.40 7.06 -13.34
N GLN A 2 3.18 7.15 -12.80
CA GLN A 2 2.99 7.55 -11.40
C GLN A 2 3.41 6.41 -10.46
N ARG A 3 4.07 6.73 -9.37
CA ARG A 3 4.53 5.79 -8.36
C ARG A 3 3.43 5.59 -7.33
N PHE A 4 3.07 4.34 -7.06
CA PHE A 4 2.09 4.03 -6.03
C PHE A 4 2.57 2.95 -5.07
N ALA A 5 2.00 2.98 -3.88
CA ALA A 5 2.21 2.00 -2.83
C ALA A 5 0.88 1.46 -2.32
N VAL A 6 0.93 0.26 -1.75
CA VAL A 6 -0.20 -0.33 -1.00
C VAL A 6 0.20 -0.52 0.45
N LEU A 7 -0.51 0.17 1.36
CA LEU A 7 -0.43 -0.04 2.79
C LEU A 7 -1.58 -0.97 3.22
N GLN A 8 -1.21 -2.20 3.59
CA GLN A 8 -2.15 -3.15 4.15
C GLN A 8 -2.21 -3.03 5.68
N LEU A 9 -3.39 -2.64 6.19
CA LEU A 9 -3.75 -2.69 7.61
C LEU A 9 -4.37 -4.05 7.96
N THR A 10 -5.06 -4.14 9.10
CA THR A 10 -5.83 -5.33 9.47
C THR A 10 -6.89 -5.67 8.41
N GLY A 11 -6.70 -6.81 7.73
CA GLY A 11 -7.52 -7.29 6.62
C GLY A 11 -7.04 -8.66 6.07
N CYS A 12 -7.62 -9.13 4.97
CA CYS A 12 -7.38 -10.48 4.42
C CYS A 12 -6.43 -10.55 3.21
N ALA A 13 -5.78 -9.46 2.81
CA ALA A 13 -4.99 -9.34 1.59
C ALA A 13 -5.77 -9.50 0.26
N GLY A 14 -7.10 -9.59 0.30
CA GLY A 14 -7.92 -9.82 -0.90
C GLY A 14 -7.84 -8.67 -1.91
N CYS A 15 -7.77 -7.43 -1.44
CA CYS A 15 -7.67 -6.25 -2.30
C CYS A 15 -6.36 -6.21 -3.09
N GLU A 16 -5.25 -6.60 -2.45
CA GLU A 16 -3.91 -6.64 -3.01
C GLU A 16 -3.82 -7.72 -4.08
N VAL A 17 -4.34 -8.92 -3.80
CA VAL A 17 -4.39 -10.02 -4.77
C VAL A 17 -5.26 -9.64 -5.97
N SER A 18 -6.41 -9.00 -5.74
CA SER A 18 -7.24 -8.47 -6.83
C SER A 18 -6.51 -7.42 -7.67
N LEU A 19 -5.72 -6.55 -7.04
CA LEU A 19 -4.91 -5.55 -7.74
C LEU A 19 -3.81 -6.21 -8.58
N LEU A 20 -3.08 -7.18 -8.03
CA LEU A 20 -2.04 -7.92 -8.75
C LEU A 20 -2.59 -8.70 -9.95
N ASN A 21 -3.83 -9.20 -9.85
CA ASN A 21 -4.52 -9.88 -10.95
C ASN A 21 -5.10 -8.92 -12.01
N ALA A 22 -5.16 -7.62 -11.74
CA ALA A 22 -5.64 -6.64 -12.69
C ALA A 22 -4.48 -6.16 -13.58
N GLU A 23 -4.58 -6.34 -14.89
CA GLU A 23 -3.53 -5.91 -15.83
C GLU A 23 -3.54 -4.39 -16.08
N LYS A 24 -4.66 -3.71 -15.77
CA LYS A 24 -4.92 -2.31 -16.14
C LYS A 24 -3.88 -1.31 -15.63
N TRP A 25 -3.19 -1.59 -14.53
CA TRP A 25 -2.23 -0.64 -13.94
C TRP A 25 -0.81 -0.76 -14.49
N ILE A 26 -0.46 -1.88 -15.16
CA ILE A 26 0.93 -2.26 -15.46
C ILE A 26 1.66 -1.22 -16.31
N ASP A 27 0.98 -0.62 -17.29
CA ASP A 27 1.57 0.36 -18.21
C ASP A 27 1.37 1.83 -17.77
N GLU A 28 0.51 2.06 -16.77
CA GLU A 28 0.14 3.40 -16.31
C GLU A 28 0.86 3.80 -15.01
N TYR A 29 1.14 2.82 -14.15
CA TYR A 29 1.63 3.01 -12.79
C TYR A 29 2.81 2.11 -12.44
N GLN A 30 3.67 2.60 -11.55
CA GLN A 30 4.77 1.83 -10.98
C GLN A 30 4.46 1.45 -9.53
N LEU A 31 4.29 0.15 -9.27
CA LEU A 31 4.17 -0.37 -7.91
C LEU A 31 5.55 -0.36 -7.23
N VAL A 32 5.74 0.50 -6.23
CA VAL A 32 7.04 0.65 -5.54
C VAL A 32 7.05 0.08 -4.12
N TYR A 33 5.88 -0.22 -3.56
CA TYR A 33 5.77 -0.87 -2.25
C TYR A 33 4.46 -1.66 -2.13
N MET A 34 4.57 -2.91 -1.74
CA MET A 34 3.47 -3.76 -1.27
C MET A 34 4.07 -4.88 -0.44
N SER A 35 3.59 -5.07 0.79
CA SER A 35 4.18 -6.02 1.74
C SER A 35 4.19 -7.48 1.23
N LEU A 36 3.29 -7.84 0.32
CA LEU A 36 3.21 -9.19 -0.25
C LEU A 36 4.29 -9.51 -1.29
N VAL A 37 4.83 -8.51 -1.99
CA VAL A 37 5.72 -8.71 -3.16
C VAL A 37 7.04 -7.93 -3.06
N THR A 38 7.23 -7.15 -2.00
CA THR A 38 8.45 -6.37 -1.77
C THR A 38 9.05 -6.69 -0.40
N SER A 39 10.39 -6.67 -0.30
CA SER A 39 11.13 -6.85 0.96
C SER A 39 11.38 -5.54 1.72
N ALA A 40 10.80 -4.43 1.26
CA ALA A 40 10.98 -3.13 1.87
C ALA A 40 10.25 -3.05 3.23
N TYR A 41 10.92 -2.46 4.22
CA TYR A 41 10.39 -2.33 5.58
C TYR A 41 9.56 -1.06 5.80
N THR A 42 9.64 -0.09 4.89
CA THR A 42 8.99 1.22 5.01
C THR A 42 8.38 1.65 3.68
N VAL A 43 7.24 2.32 3.76
CA VAL A 43 6.58 2.93 2.59
C VAL A 43 7.44 4.11 2.10
N PRO A 44 7.90 4.12 0.84
CA PRO A 44 8.61 5.26 0.26
C PRO A 44 7.63 6.40 -0.07
N GLU A 45 8.15 7.58 -0.38
CA GLU A 45 7.34 8.67 -0.93
C GLU A 45 6.76 8.26 -2.29
N VAL A 46 5.46 8.50 -2.47
CA VAL A 46 4.64 8.07 -3.62
C VAL A 46 3.61 9.12 -4.01
N ASP A 47 3.19 9.08 -5.27
CA ASP A 47 2.13 9.95 -5.79
C ASP A 47 0.74 9.48 -5.30
N VAL A 48 0.56 8.17 -5.15
CA VAL A 48 -0.70 7.54 -4.70
C VAL A 48 -0.42 6.48 -3.65
N LEU A 49 -1.08 6.59 -2.50
CA LEU A 49 -1.09 5.57 -1.46
C LEU A 49 -2.46 4.90 -1.41
N LEU A 50 -2.53 3.62 -1.76
CA LEU A 50 -3.72 2.80 -1.56
C LEU A 50 -3.67 2.20 -0.16
N VAL A 51 -4.70 2.44 0.64
CA VAL A 51 -4.84 1.88 1.99
C VAL A 51 -5.96 0.85 1.98
N SER A 52 -5.66 -0.36 2.42
CA SER A 52 -6.61 -1.47 2.50
C SER A 52 -6.79 -1.93 3.94
N GLY A 53 -7.94 -2.56 4.22
CA GLY A 53 -8.29 -3.03 5.55
C GLY A 53 -8.83 -1.93 6.46
N SER A 54 -8.79 -2.19 7.76
CA SER A 54 -9.41 -1.34 8.79
C SER A 54 -8.43 -1.05 9.91
N VAL A 55 -8.63 0.09 10.59
CA VAL A 55 -7.89 0.42 11.82
C VAL A 55 -8.57 -0.31 12.98
N GLN A 56 -7.98 -1.43 13.42
CA GLN A 56 -8.48 -2.23 14.55
C GLN A 56 -7.54 -2.20 15.77
N SER A 57 -6.31 -1.72 15.57
CA SER A 57 -5.25 -1.67 16.58
C SER A 57 -4.49 -0.34 16.55
N ASP A 58 -3.78 -0.05 17.64
CA ASP A 58 -2.83 1.07 17.71
C ASP A 58 -1.69 0.91 16.69
N GLU A 59 -1.34 -0.34 16.34
CA GLU A 59 -0.36 -0.63 15.29
C GLU A 59 -0.86 -0.20 13.92
N ASP A 60 -2.13 -0.46 13.58
CA ASP A 60 -2.73 0.01 12.33
C ASP A 60 -2.68 1.54 12.25
N LEU A 61 -3.08 2.21 13.34
CA LEU A 61 -3.08 3.66 13.42
C LEU A 61 -1.66 4.23 13.30
N PHE A 62 -0.68 3.60 13.95
CA PHE A 62 0.72 3.97 13.86
C PHE A 62 1.26 3.83 12.43
N ARG A 63 1.01 2.68 11.78
CA ARG A 63 1.45 2.42 10.39
C ARG A 63 0.81 3.40 9.41
N LEU A 64 -0.48 3.68 9.56
CA LEU A 64 -1.20 4.66 8.74
C LEU A 64 -0.62 6.07 8.88
N ARG A 65 -0.45 6.55 10.12
CA ARG A 65 0.13 7.87 10.39
C ARG A 65 1.55 8.00 9.86
N ARG A 66 2.35 6.94 10.00
CA ARG A 66 3.74 6.91 9.49
C ARG A 66 3.78 6.94 7.97
N ALA A 67 2.85 6.28 7.29
CA ALA A 67 2.84 6.18 5.83
C ALA A 67 2.40 7.48 5.14
N VAL A 68 1.52 8.27 5.75
CA VAL A 68 1.05 9.54 5.17
C VAL A 68 2.08 10.67 5.32
N GLY A 69 3.06 10.52 6.22
CA GLY A 69 3.91 11.62 6.65
C GLY A 69 3.08 12.63 7.46
N GLN A 70 3.51 12.99 8.66
CA GLN A 70 2.89 14.15 9.32
C GLN A 70 3.39 15.37 8.56
N GLY A 71 2.49 16.01 7.80
CA GLY A 71 2.73 17.33 7.22
C GLY A 71 2.98 18.38 8.29
#